data_AF-W5WA66-F1
#
_entry.id   AF-W5WA66-F1
#
_cell.length_a   1.000
_cell.length_b   1.000
_cell.length_c   1.000
_cell.angle_alpha   90.00
_cell.angle_beta   90.00
_cell.angle_gamma   90.00
#
_symmetry.space_group_name_H-M   'P 1'
#
loop_
_entity.id
_entity.type
_entity.pdbx_description
1 polymer ?
#
loop_
_entity_poly.entity_id
_entity_poly.type
_entity_poly.pdbx_seq_one_letter_code
_entity_poly.pdbx_strand_id
1 'polypeptide(L)'
;MLHAYLRDGQVGVAALTRRVRKLNSHRSGGRPPRAEDFAGAPPFPDVDPPSAFDTTIADVAGDGGFPAERYEDSVRAWVADTVKAWRDAR
;
A
#
# COMPACT_ATOMS: atom_id res chain seq x y z
N MET A 1 3.51 -0.77 1.51
CA MET A 1 3.02 0.28 0.58
C MET A 1 1.88 1.08 1.20
N LEU A 2 0.78 0.44 1.61
CA LEU A 2 -0.38 1.09 2.25
C LEU A 2 0.00 2.02 3.42
N HIS A 3 0.81 1.54 4.36
CA HIS A 3 1.29 2.38 5.47
C HIS A 3 2.15 3.58 5.05
N ALA A 4 2.92 3.47 3.96
CA ALA A 4 3.68 4.59 3.43
C ALA A 4 2.76 5.64 2.79
N TYR A 5 1.67 5.21 2.15
CA TYR A 5 0.65 6.11 1.61
C TYR A 5 -0.10 6.85 2.73
N LEU A 6 -0.50 6.15 3.80
CA LEU A 6 -1.16 6.81 4.93
C LEU A 6 -0.28 7.87 5.60
N ARG A 7 1.03 7.60 5.70
CA ARG A 7 1.99 8.49 6.37
C ARG A 7 2.38 9.70 5.51
N ASP A 8 2.81 9.46 4.27
CA ASP A 8 3.43 10.51 3.43
C ASP A 8 2.76 10.65 2.05
N GLY A 9 1.58 10.05 1.86
CA GLY A 9 0.86 10.05 0.59
C GLY A 9 1.64 9.39 -0.54
N GLN A 10 1.37 9.84 -1.77
CA GLN A 10 1.99 9.31 -2.98
C GLN A 10 3.53 9.48 -3.00
N VAL A 11 4.04 10.52 -2.35
CA VAL A 11 5.49 10.77 -2.26
C VAL A 11 6.19 9.67 -1.46
N GLY A 12 5.60 9.24 -0.34
CA GLY A 12 6.11 8.13 0.48
C GLY A 12 6.12 6.81 -0.29
N VAL A 13 5.04 6.53 -1.02
CA VAL A 13 4.96 5.35 -1.90
C VAL A 13 6.05 5.39 -2.95
N ALA A 14 6.22 6.51 -3.66
CA ALA A 14 7.25 6.64 -4.69
C ALA A 14 8.67 6.45 -4.12
N ALA A 15 8.95 7.01 -2.94
CA ALA A 15 10.24 6.83 -2.27
C ALA A 15 10.50 5.36 -1.91
N LEU A 16 9.50 4.68 -1.34
CA LEU A 16 9.61 3.27 -0.98
C LEU A 16 9.79 2.38 -2.23
N THR A 17 9.02 2.62 -3.29
CA THR A 17 9.15 1.89 -4.56
C THR A 17 10.54 2.05 -5.17
N ARG A 18 11.10 3.28 -5.18
CA ARG A 18 12.48 3.50 -5.65
C ARG A 18 13.51 2.70 -4.85
N ARG A 19 13.37 2.66 -3.51
CA ARG A 19 14.24 1.87 -2.64
C ARG A 19 14.14 0.39 -2.95
N VAL A 20 12.93 -0.16 -3.01
CA VAL A 20 12.68 -1.59 -3.31
C VAL A 20 13.22 -1.96 -4.69
N ARG A 21 13.04 -1.10 -5.69
CA ARG A 21 13.61 -1.30 -7.03
C ARG A 21 15.14 -1.36 -7.01
N LYS A 22 15.78 -0.46 -6.25
CA LYS A 22 17.25 -0.47 -6.11
C LYS A 22 17.74 -1.74 -5.43
N LEU A 23 17.05 -2.20 -4.37
CA LEU A 23 17.37 -3.44 -3.67
C LEU A 23 17.23 -4.67 -4.59
N ASN A 24 16.20 -4.73 -5.42
CA ASN A 24 16.00 -5.82 -6.38
C ASN A 24 16.91 -5.76 -7.62
N SER A 25 17.69 -4.70 -7.81
CA SER A 25 18.47 -4.53 -9.02
C SER A 25 19.79 -5.30 -8.97
N HIS A 26 19.93 -6.32 -9.82
CA HIS A 26 21.19 -7.07 -10.00
C HIS A 26 22.39 -6.17 -10.37
N ARG A 27 22.15 -5.04 -11.05
CA ARG A 27 23.19 -4.07 -11.43
C ARG A 27 23.89 -3.42 -10.22
N SER A 28 23.27 -3.49 -9.06
CA SER A 28 23.79 -2.95 -7.80
C SER A 28 24.05 -4.05 -6.76
N GLY A 29 24.23 -5.31 -7.20
CA GLY A 29 24.38 -6.45 -6.29
C GLY A 29 23.10 -6.77 -5.53
N GLY A 30 21.94 -6.58 -6.17
CA GLY A 30 20.63 -6.65 -5.55
C GLY A 30 20.32 -7.97 -4.87
N ARG A 31 19.45 -7.89 -3.85
CA ARG A 31 18.88 -9.03 -3.14
C ARG A 31 17.36 -8.88 -3.03
N PRO A 32 16.61 -9.98 -2.84
CA PRO A 32 15.22 -9.90 -2.44
C PRO A 32 15.07 -9.01 -1.19
N PRO A 33 14.14 -8.03 -1.20
CA PRO A 33 13.80 -7.25 -0.02
C PRO A 33 13.38 -8.17 1.13
N ARG A 34 13.74 -7.77 2.35
CA ARG A 34 13.42 -8.47 3.61
C ARG A 34 12.59 -7.55 4.49
N ALA A 35 12.00 -8.10 5.55
CA ALA A 35 11.17 -7.32 6.49
C ALA A 35 11.92 -6.11 7.06
N GLU A 36 13.22 -6.26 7.34
CA GLU A 36 14.09 -5.19 7.83
C GLU A 36 14.21 -3.98 6.87
N ASP A 37 13.95 -4.16 5.58
CA ASP A 37 13.98 -3.06 4.59
C ASP A 37 12.79 -2.11 4.71
N PHE A 38 11.76 -2.50 5.46
CA PHE A 38 10.49 -1.80 5.62
C PHE A 38 10.29 -1.30 7.07
N ALA A 39 11.24 -0.52 7.57
CA ALA A 39 11.16 0.04 8.92
C ALA A 39 9.82 0.76 9.18
N GLY A 40 9.13 0.34 10.26
CA GLY A 40 7.82 0.85 10.65
C GLY A 40 6.62 0.19 9.95
N ALA A 41 6.84 -0.77 9.06
CA ALA A 41 5.77 -1.64 8.59
C ALA A 41 5.43 -2.69 9.67
N PRO A 42 4.14 -3.01 9.89
CA PRO A 42 3.78 -4.14 10.72
C PRO A 42 4.29 -5.45 10.10
N PRO A 43 4.51 -6.51 10.91
CA PRO A 43 4.81 -7.84 10.38
C PRO A 43 3.67 -8.31 9.46
N PHE A 44 3.98 -9.20 8.53
CA PHE A 44 2.95 -9.82 7.71
C PHE A 44 2.01 -10.61 8.65
N PRO A 45 0.69 -10.39 8.57
CA PRO A 45 -0.26 -11.10 9.42
C PRO A 45 -0.24 -12.60 9.11
N ASP A 46 -0.25 -13.42 10.16
CA ASP A 46 -0.37 -14.89 10.09
C ASP A 46 -1.84 -15.31 10.30
N VAL A 47 -2.71 -14.72 9.49
CA VAL A 47 -4.16 -14.99 9.48
C VAL A 47 -4.66 -15.07 8.05
N ASP A 48 -5.85 -15.64 7.88
CA ASP A 48 -6.51 -15.67 6.58
C ASP A 48 -6.78 -14.24 6.06
N PRO A 49 -6.59 -13.99 4.76
CA PRO A 49 -6.86 -12.68 4.18
C PRO A 49 -8.32 -12.25 4.38
N PRO A 50 -8.59 -10.96 4.68
CA PRO A 50 -9.95 -10.45 4.72
C PRO A 50 -10.66 -10.63 3.38
N SER A 51 -11.92 -11.08 3.42
CA SER A 51 -12.76 -11.26 2.23
C SER A 51 -13.69 -10.09 1.95
N ALA A 52 -13.78 -9.12 2.87
CA ALA A 52 -14.66 -7.97 2.78
C ALA A 52 -13.90 -6.68 3.15
N PHE A 53 -14.20 -5.61 2.42
CA PHE A 53 -13.60 -4.29 2.60
C PHE A 53 -14.71 -3.23 2.49
N ASP A 54 -14.66 -2.21 3.36
CA ASP A 54 -15.64 -1.12 3.39
C ASP A 54 -15.56 -0.23 2.13
N THR A 55 -14.35 -0.01 1.62
CA THR A 55 -14.07 0.65 0.33
C THR A 55 -13.33 -0.32 -0.59
N THR A 56 -13.69 -0.35 -1.87
CA THR A 56 -13.10 -1.23 -2.89
C THR A 56 -12.38 -0.44 -3.99
N ILE A 57 -11.66 -1.14 -4.87
CA ILE A 57 -11.02 -0.52 -6.05
C ILE A 57 -12.05 0.09 -7.01
N ALA A 58 -13.29 -0.39 -7.01
CA ALA A 58 -14.35 0.17 -7.85
C ALA A 58 -14.72 1.60 -7.39
N ASP A 59 -14.75 1.84 -6.08
CA ASP A 59 -15.04 3.16 -5.49
C ASP A 59 -13.93 4.18 -5.76
N VAL A 60 -12.70 3.69 -5.90
CA VAL A 60 -11.53 4.50 -6.27
C VAL A 60 -11.51 4.84 -7.75
N ALA A 61 -11.92 3.90 -8.62
CA ALA A 61 -11.92 4.07 -10.07
C ALA A 61 -13.03 5.02 -10.56
N GLY A 62 -14.06 5.26 -9.74
CA GLY A 62 -15.17 6.14 -10.10
C GLY A 62 -15.87 5.68 -11.37
N ASP A 63 -16.07 6.60 -12.32
CA ASP A 63 -16.65 6.34 -13.64
C ASP A 63 -15.59 5.97 -14.71
N GLY A 64 -14.33 5.82 -14.32
CA GLY A 64 -13.21 5.58 -15.23
C GLY A 64 -12.57 6.83 -15.80
N GLY A 65 -13.09 8.04 -15.51
CA GLY A 65 -12.36 9.28 -15.71
C GLY A 65 -11.17 9.35 -14.75
N PHE A 66 -9.94 9.52 -15.27
CA PHE A 66 -8.74 9.56 -14.44
C PHE A 66 -7.99 10.89 -14.54
N PRO A 67 -7.67 11.55 -13.40
CA PRO A 67 -8.18 11.26 -12.06
C PRO A 67 -9.65 11.68 -11.94
N ALA A 68 -10.46 10.82 -11.32
CA ALA A 68 -11.86 11.15 -11.00
C ALA A 68 -11.89 12.30 -9.98
N GLU A 69 -13.01 13.03 -9.94
CA GLU A 69 -13.25 13.96 -8.83
C GLU A 69 -13.10 13.20 -7.50
N ARG A 70 -12.35 13.77 -6.54
CA ARG A 70 -12.05 13.16 -5.23
C ARG A 70 -11.16 11.91 -5.27
N TYR A 71 -10.48 11.63 -6.37
CA TYR A 71 -9.58 10.46 -6.48
C TYR A 71 -8.64 10.28 -5.28
N GLU A 72 -7.96 11.33 -4.82
CA GLU A 72 -7.05 11.22 -3.67
C GLU A 72 -7.76 10.86 -2.36
N ASP A 73 -8.97 11.38 -2.14
CA ASP A 73 -9.78 11.05 -0.97
C ASP A 73 -10.25 9.58 -1.03
N SER A 74 -10.69 9.14 -2.20
CA SER A 74 -11.12 7.75 -2.43
C SER A 74 -9.96 6.77 -2.23
N VAL A 75 -8.76 7.08 -2.75
CA VAL A 75 -7.56 6.26 -2.49
C VAL A 75 -7.24 6.23 -1.00
N ARG A 76 -7.32 7.38 -0.31
CA ARG A 76 -7.04 7.44 1.13
C ARG A 76 -8.03 6.59 1.95
N ALA A 77 -9.33 6.66 1.64
CA ALA A 77 -10.36 5.83 2.27
C ALA A 77 -10.08 4.34 2.03
N TRP A 78 -9.84 3.95 0.79
CA TRP A 78 -9.51 2.57 0.42
C TRP A 78 -8.28 2.03 1.16
N VAL A 79 -7.20 2.81 1.24
CA VAL A 79 -5.98 2.41 1.95
C VAL A 79 -6.25 2.26 3.45
N ALA A 80 -7.05 3.15 4.05
CA ALA A 80 -7.39 3.07 5.46
C ALA A 80 -8.23 1.82 5.78
N ASP A 81 -9.26 1.56 4.98
CA ASP A 81 -10.16 0.41 5.16
C ASP A 81 -9.44 -0.91 4.92
N THR A 82 -8.51 -0.96 3.95
CA THR A 82 -7.67 -2.13 3.76
C THR A 82 -6.82 -2.41 4.99
N VAL A 83 -6.19 -1.38 5.58
CA VAL A 83 -5.39 -1.55 6.81
C VAL A 83 -6.25 -1.95 8.00
N LYS A 84 -7.47 -1.39 8.12
CA LYS A 84 -8.44 -1.75 9.15
C LYS A 84 -8.85 -3.23 9.04
N ALA A 85 -9.24 -3.68 7.85
CA ALA A 85 -9.67 -5.06 7.62
C ALA A 85 -8.59 -6.09 8.03
N TRP A 86 -7.31 -5.81 7.73
CA TRP A 86 -6.20 -6.68 8.15
C TRP A 86 -5.89 -6.63 9.65
N ARG A 87 -6.22 -5.53 10.35
CA ARG A 87 -6.09 -5.45 11.81
C ARG A 87 -7.20 -6.20 12.51
N ASP A 88 -8.41 -6.12 11.99
CA ASP A 88 -9.60 -6.72 12.57
C ASP A 88 -9.67 -8.24 12.29
N ALA A 89 -8.96 -8.73 11.28
CA ALA A 89 -8.81 -10.16 10.98
C ALA A 89 -7.83 -10.91 11.92
N ARG A 90 -7.13 -10.20 12.80
CA ARG A 90 -6.15 -10.76 13.75
C ARG A 90 -6.79 -11.11 15.10
#